data_AF-A0A841C6V9-F1
#
_entry.id   AF-A0A841C6V9-F1
#
_cell.length_a   1.000
_cell.length_b   1.000
_cell.length_c   1.000
_cell.angle_alpha   90.00
_cell.angle_beta   90.00
_cell.angle_gamma   90.00
#
_symmetry.space_group_name_H-M   'P 1'
#
loop_
_entity.id
_entity.type
_entity.pdbx_description
1 polymer ?
#
loop_
_entity_poly.entity_id
_entity_poly.type
_entity_poly.pdbx_seq_one_letter_code
_entity_poly.pdbx_strand_id
1 'polypeptide(L)'
;MDQQTNNKPRVVRLNNEYTNQQMAKHRQTSSGPKRKFLGLILITVVIVLAIPTYGLVKSFQSLQSARTTETRTISQSKDIKYMASSQAELIKNMQNSVYLQKYARARYQFVKPGEKIFTTPSSSSSVATQNEGN
;
A
#
# COMPACT_ATOMS: atom_id res chain seq x y z
N MET A 1 -59.20 44.83 8.74
CA MET A 1 -58.70 44.30 7.45
C MET A 1 -58.54 45.52 6.56
N ASP A 2 -57.38 46.17 6.62
CA ASP A 2 -57.15 47.43 5.93
C ASP A 2 -56.31 47.18 4.67
N GLN A 3 -56.90 47.48 3.51
CA GLN A 3 -56.21 47.39 2.23
C GLN A 3 -55.40 48.66 2.00
N GLN A 4 -54.08 48.54 2.07
CA GLN A 4 -53.17 49.62 1.76
C GLN A 4 -53.01 49.75 0.23
N THR A 5 -53.68 50.74 -0.37
CA THR A 5 -53.55 51.04 -1.79
C THR A 5 -52.23 51.78 -2.06
N ASN A 6 -51.27 51.06 -2.62
CA ASN A 6 -49.99 51.60 -3.06
C ASN A 6 -50.21 52.47 -4.32
N ASN A 7 -50.52 53.75 -4.14
CA ASN A 7 -50.57 54.70 -5.25
C ASN A 7 -49.19 55.32 -5.47
N LYS A 8 -48.33 54.60 -6.20
CA LYS A 8 -47.03 55.10 -6.65
C LYS A 8 -47.26 56.07 -7.82
N PRO A 9 -46.80 57.33 -7.75
CA PRO A 9 -46.93 58.26 -8.87
C PRO A 9 -46.18 57.72 -10.10
N ARG A 10 -46.88 57.60 -11.23
CA ARG A 10 -46.32 57.19 -12.53
C ARG A 10 -45.50 58.34 -13.09
N VAL A 11 -44.22 58.38 -12.74
CA VAL A 11 -43.28 59.38 -13.28
C VAL A 11 -42.98 59.04 -14.75
N VAL A 12 -43.60 59.75 -15.68
CA VAL A 12 -43.33 59.64 -17.11
C VAL A 12 -42.01 60.34 -17.39
N ARG A 13 -41.03 59.59 -17.90
CA ARG A 13 -39.69 60.12 -18.21
C ARG A 13 -39.77 60.85 -19.54
N LEU A 14 -39.23 62.06 -19.62
CA LEU A 14 -39.13 62.78 -20.89
C LEU A 14 -38.12 62.08 -21.81
N ASN A 15 -38.54 61.73 -23.02
CA ASN A 15 -37.68 61.17 -24.06
C ASN A 15 -36.96 62.29 -24.78
N ASN A 16 -35.88 62.78 -24.17
CA ASN A 16 -35.04 63.83 -24.72
C ASN A 16 -33.60 63.32 -24.89
N GLU A 17 -32.93 63.82 -25.93
CA GLU A 17 -31.52 63.51 -26.24
C GLU A 17 -30.59 63.69 -25.03
N TYR A 18 -30.81 64.76 -24.26
CA TYR A 18 -30.02 65.05 -23.04
C TYR A 18 -30.19 63.98 -21.95
N THR A 19 -31.43 63.52 -21.72
CA THR A 19 -31.73 62.45 -20.75
C THR A 19 -31.09 61.14 -21.19
N ASN A 20 -31.17 60.83 -22.48
CA ASN A 20 -30.59 59.61 -23.06
C ASN A 20 -29.06 59.63 -22.98
N GLN A 21 -28.41 60.77 -23.25
CA GLN A 21 -26.97 60.94 -23.11
C GLN A 21 -26.51 60.79 -21.65
N GLN A 22 -27.22 61.39 -20.69
CA GLN A 22 -26.87 61.23 -19.27
C GLN A 22 -27.04 59.78 -18.80
N MET A 23 -28.09 59.09 -19.26
CA MET A 23 -28.27 57.66 -18.98
C MET A 23 -27.18 56.78 -19.60
N ALA A 24 -26.74 57.11 -20.81
CA ALA A 24 -25.64 56.40 -21.47
C ALA A 24 -24.31 56.61 -20.72
N LYS A 25 -24.01 57.85 -20.29
CA LYS A 25 -22.85 58.16 -19.44
C LYS A 25 -22.94 57.45 -18.08
N HIS A 26 -24.12 57.39 -17.48
CA HIS A 26 -24.32 56.63 -16.26
C HIS A 26 -24.18 55.13 -16.46
N ARG A 27 -24.63 54.56 -17.58
CA ARG A 27 -24.40 53.13 -17.91
C ARG A 27 -22.93 52.81 -18.15
N GLN A 28 -22.16 53.74 -18.72
CA GLN A 28 -20.72 53.56 -18.92
C GLN A 28 -19.94 53.64 -17.60
N THR A 29 -20.35 54.51 -16.68
CA THR A 29 -19.75 54.62 -15.34
C THR A 29 -20.27 53.56 -14.37
N SER A 30 -21.50 53.09 -14.54
CA SER A 30 -22.14 52.01 -13.78
C SER A 30 -21.90 50.64 -14.43
N SER A 31 -20.77 50.45 -15.11
CA SER A 31 -20.33 49.11 -15.50
C SER A 31 -20.27 48.28 -14.21
N GLY A 32 -21.31 47.49 -13.96
CA GLY A 32 -21.49 46.77 -12.71
C GLY A 32 -20.24 45.97 -12.39
N PRO A 33 -19.97 45.70 -11.09
CA PRO A 33 -18.72 45.09 -10.65
C PRO A 33 -18.40 43.91 -11.56
N LYS A 34 -17.21 43.91 -12.15
CA LYS A 34 -16.80 43.00 -13.22
C LYS A 34 -16.85 41.54 -12.72
N ARG A 35 -18.03 40.91 -12.76
CA ARG A 35 -18.27 39.52 -12.32
C ARG A 35 -17.62 38.48 -13.24
N LYS A 36 -16.79 38.92 -14.19
CA LYS A 36 -16.07 38.04 -15.13
C LYS A 36 -15.12 37.10 -14.39
N PHE A 37 -14.59 37.53 -13.24
CA PHE A 37 -13.73 36.71 -12.39
C PHE A 37 -14.51 35.70 -11.53
N LEU A 38 -15.83 35.85 -11.39
CA LEU A 38 -16.63 34.97 -10.54
C LEU A 38 -16.72 33.55 -11.12
N GLY A 39 -16.79 33.43 -12.45
CA GLY A 39 -16.72 32.14 -13.14
C GLY A 39 -15.34 31.50 -13.08
N LEU A 40 -14.27 32.32 -13.14
CA LEU A 40 -12.90 31.84 -12.99
C LEU A 40 -12.66 31.30 -11.57
N ILE A 41 -13.13 32.02 -10.54
CA ILE A 41 -13.08 31.55 -9.14
C ILE A 41 -13.83 30.22 -8.99
N LEU A 42 -15.01 30.07 -9.61
CA LEU A 42 -15.80 28.84 -9.54
C LEU A 42 -15.03 27.63 -10.08
N ILE A 43 -14.39 27.77 -11.24
CA ILE A 43 -13.57 26.73 -11.87
C ILE A 43 -12.35 26.41 -11.00
N THR A 44 -11.72 27.44 -10.42
CA THR A 44 -10.54 27.28 -9.57
C THR A 44 -10.85 26.47 -8.32
N VAL A 45 -12.00 26.71 -7.68
CA VAL A 45 -12.45 25.97 -6.48
C VAL A 45 -12.69 24.49 -6.77
N VAL A 46 -13.29 24.16 -7.93
CA VAL A 46 -13.52 22.76 -8.33
C VAL A 46 -12.20 22.03 -8.57
N ILE A 47 -11.22 22.68 -9.19
CA ILE A 47 -9.89 22.11 -9.43
C ILE A 47 -9.15 21.87 -8.11
N VAL A 48 -9.17 22.84 -7.20
CA VAL A 48 -8.51 22.71 -5.87
C VAL A 48 -9.10 21.56 -5.05
N LEU A 49 -10.42 21.35 -5.12
CA LEU A 49 -11.09 20.23 -4.45
C LEU A 49 -10.79 18.86 -5.08
N ALA A 50 -10.43 18.80 -6.36
CA ALA A 50 -10.03 17.55 -7.00
C ALA A 50 -8.62 17.08 -6.59
N ILE A 51 -7.72 17.99 -6.24
CA ILE A 51 -6.34 17.64 -5.84
C ILE A 51 -6.29 16.65 -4.65
N PRO A 52 -6.97 16.88 -3.51
CA PRO A 52 -6.96 15.94 -2.39
C PRO A 52 -7.64 14.61 -2.71
N THR A 53 -8.59 14.55 -3.66
CA THR A 53 -9.29 13.32 -4.00
C THR A 53 -8.41 12.34 -4.80
N TYR A 54 -7.43 12.83 -5.57
CA TYR A 54 -6.43 11.96 -6.22
C TYR A 54 -5.58 11.16 -5.20
N GLY A 55 -5.36 11.70 -3.99
CA GLY A 55 -4.58 11.03 -2.93
C GLY A 55 -5.33 9.92 -2.19
N LEU A 56 -6.66 9.87 -2.28
CA LEU A 56 -7.46 8.91 -1.50
C LEU A 56 -7.31 7.48 -2.02
N VAL A 57 -7.26 7.27 -3.34
CA VAL A 57 -7.16 5.92 -3.94
C VAL A 57 -5.87 5.21 -3.52
N LYS A 58 -4.76 5.96 -3.44
CA LYS A 58 -3.48 5.46 -2.94
C LYS A 58 -3.55 5.08 -1.46
N SER A 59 -4.33 5.83 -0.66
CA SER A 59 -4.49 5.57 0.78
C SER A 59 -5.21 4.25 1.04
N PHE A 60 -6.26 3.94 0.26
CA PHE A 60 -6.94 2.64 0.35
C PHE A 60 -6.05 1.48 -0.10
N GLN A 61 -5.25 1.67 -1.15
CA GLN A 61 -4.26 0.69 -1.56
C GLN A 61 -3.21 0.46 -0.46
N SER A 62 -2.73 1.53 0.18
CA SER A 62 -1.71 1.46 1.24
C SER A 62 -2.18 0.70 2.48
N LEU A 63 -3.46 0.82 2.87
CA LEU A 63 -4.02 0.08 3.99
C LEU A 63 -4.13 -1.42 3.68
N GLN A 64 -4.49 -1.77 2.44
CA GLN A 64 -4.52 -3.16 1.99
C GLN A 64 -3.11 -3.74 1.83
N SER A 65 -2.15 -2.94 1.36
CA SER A 65 -0.72 -3.29 1.31
C SER A 65 -0.14 -3.48 2.71
N ALA A 66 -0.46 -2.60 3.67
CA ALA A 66 0.01 -2.71 5.05
C ALA A 66 -0.52 -3.98 5.73
N ARG A 67 -1.82 -4.29 5.58
CA ARG A 67 -2.43 -5.52 6.10
C ARG A 67 -1.81 -6.79 5.51
N THR A 68 -1.52 -6.79 4.20
CA THR A 68 -0.86 -7.95 3.54
C THR A 68 0.63 -8.06 3.85
N THR A 69 1.29 -6.95 4.18
CA THR A 69 2.69 -6.94 4.62
C THR A 69 2.81 -7.43 6.07
N GLU A 70 1.86 -7.06 6.94
CA GLU A 70 1.80 -7.54 8.32
C GLU A 70 1.63 -9.07 8.39
N THR A 71 0.69 -9.63 7.63
CA THR A 71 0.48 -11.09 7.60
C THR A 71 1.67 -11.86 7.02
N ARG A 72 2.30 -11.35 5.95
CA ARG A 72 3.54 -11.91 5.39
C ARG A 72 4.72 -11.83 6.36
N THR A 73 4.86 -10.73 7.06
CA THR A 73 5.95 -10.54 8.04
C THR A 73 5.78 -11.51 9.21
N ILE A 74 4.56 -11.73 9.69
CA ILE A 74 4.26 -12.69 10.76
C ILE A 74 4.55 -14.12 10.31
N SER A 75 4.15 -14.52 9.10
CA SER A 75 4.42 -15.87 8.59
C SER A 75 5.91 -16.09 8.38
N GLN A 76 6.60 -15.15 7.73
CA GLN A 76 8.06 -15.22 7.54
C GLN A 76 8.81 -15.25 8.87
N SER A 77 8.36 -14.48 9.87
CA SER A 77 8.97 -14.51 11.21
C SER A 77 8.79 -15.86 11.91
N LYS A 78 7.63 -16.52 11.74
CA LYS A 78 7.40 -17.87 12.28
C LYS A 78 8.30 -18.90 11.60
N ASP A 79 8.43 -18.84 10.29
CA ASP A 79 9.27 -19.76 9.52
C ASP A 79 10.76 -19.58 9.85
N ILE A 80 11.23 -18.32 9.91
CA ILE A 80 12.61 -17.99 10.32
C ILE A 80 12.87 -18.44 11.75
N LYS A 81 11.92 -18.24 12.68
CA LYS A 81 12.06 -18.69 14.07
C LYS A 81 12.13 -20.20 14.17
N TYR A 82 11.32 -20.93 13.41
CA TYR A 82 11.34 -22.40 13.35
C TYR A 82 12.65 -22.93 12.76
N MET A 83 13.13 -22.31 11.68
CA MET A 83 14.42 -22.64 11.07
C MET A 83 15.58 -22.38 12.05
N ALA A 84 15.57 -21.24 12.73
CA ALA A 84 16.60 -20.89 13.71
C ALA A 84 16.59 -21.84 14.92
N SER A 85 15.41 -22.21 15.45
CA SER A 85 15.31 -23.18 16.55
C SER A 85 15.77 -24.58 16.12
N SER A 86 15.39 -25.03 14.92
CA SER A 86 15.83 -26.32 14.38
C SER A 86 17.36 -26.37 14.16
N GLN A 87 17.95 -25.29 13.63
CA GLN A 87 19.40 -25.19 13.49
C GLN A 87 20.11 -25.12 14.85
N ALA A 88 19.55 -24.41 15.83
CA ALA A 88 20.10 -24.35 17.18
C ALA A 88 20.04 -25.72 17.89
N GLU A 89 18.94 -26.46 17.74
CA GLU A 89 18.82 -27.84 18.23
C GLU A 89 19.80 -28.77 17.53
N LEU A 90 19.98 -28.64 16.22
CA LEU A 90 20.97 -29.40 15.48
C LEU A 90 22.39 -29.12 15.98
N ILE A 91 22.76 -27.84 16.16
CA ILE A 91 24.08 -27.46 16.71
C ILE A 91 24.28 -28.02 18.11
N LYS A 92 23.26 -27.92 18.98
CA LYS A 92 23.28 -28.50 20.33
C LYS A 92 23.46 -30.02 20.27
N ASN A 93 22.81 -30.68 19.33
CA ASN A 93 22.96 -32.12 19.11
C ASN A 93 24.35 -32.44 18.53
N MET A 94 24.92 -31.62 17.65
CA MET A 94 26.28 -31.80 17.12
C MET A 94 27.37 -31.69 18.19
N GLN A 95 27.15 -30.90 19.23
CA GLN A 95 28.06 -30.81 20.38
C GLN A 95 28.05 -32.11 21.23
N ASN A 96 27.03 -32.96 21.07
CA ASN A 96 26.93 -34.23 21.78
C ASN A 96 27.68 -35.35 21.04
N SER A 97 28.68 -35.93 21.70
CA SER A 97 29.52 -37.01 21.14
C SER A 97 28.72 -38.27 20.76
N VAL A 98 27.64 -38.58 21.48
CA VAL A 98 26.75 -39.72 21.19
C VAL A 98 25.97 -39.49 19.89
N TYR A 99 25.48 -38.27 19.68
CA TYR A 99 24.77 -37.91 18.46
C TYR A 99 25.71 -37.95 17.26
N LEU A 100 26.92 -37.40 17.39
CA LEU A 100 27.93 -37.45 16.33
C LEU A 100 28.29 -38.89 15.94
N GLN A 101 28.43 -39.78 16.92
CA GLN A 101 28.70 -41.20 16.67
C GLN A 101 27.52 -41.91 15.97
N LYS A 102 26.27 -41.63 16.38
CA LYS A 102 25.07 -42.16 15.70
C LYS A 102 24.94 -41.62 14.28
N TYR A 103 25.21 -40.32 14.07
CA TYR A 103 25.19 -39.69 12.77
C TYR A 103 26.27 -40.26 11.85
N ALA A 104 27.50 -40.42 12.34
CA ALA A 104 28.59 -41.02 11.59
C ALA A 104 28.27 -42.46 11.17
N ARG A 105 27.67 -43.27 12.06
CA ARG A 105 27.20 -44.62 11.75
C ARG A 105 26.06 -44.63 10.72
N ALA A 106 25.08 -43.74 10.87
CA ALA A 106 23.92 -43.72 9.98
C ALA A 106 24.23 -43.18 8.59
N ARG A 107 25.09 -42.15 8.50
CA ARG A 107 25.38 -41.43 7.24
C ARG A 107 26.59 -41.99 6.50
N TYR A 108 27.62 -42.38 7.24
CA TYR A 108 28.92 -42.77 6.68
C TYR A 108 29.30 -44.22 7.00
N GLN A 109 28.37 -45.00 7.55
CA GLN A 109 28.62 -46.39 7.97
C GLN A 109 29.90 -46.50 8.83
N PHE A 110 30.16 -45.49 9.67
CA PHE A 110 31.37 -45.45 10.48
C PHE A 110 31.39 -46.59 11.51
N VAL A 111 32.49 -47.35 11.55
CA VAL A 111 32.62 -48.54 12.39
C VAL A 111 33.90 -48.46 13.21
N LYS A 112 33.84 -48.85 14.47
CA LYS A 112 35.03 -48.89 15.33
C LYS A 112 35.87 -50.12 15.00
N PRO A 113 37.20 -50.07 15.18
CA PRO A 113 38.06 -51.23 15.00
C PRO A 113 37.57 -52.43 15.82
N GLY A 114 37.27 -53.55 15.15
CA GLY A 114 36.76 -54.79 15.76
C GLY A 114 35.25 -55.01 15.69
N GLU A 115 34.45 -54.05 15.21
CA GLU A 115 33.00 -54.21 14.97
C GLU A 115 32.74 -54.89 13.60
N LYS A 116 31.79 -55.84 13.52
CA LYS A 116 31.36 -56.49 12.26
C LYS A 116 30.06 -55.87 11.75
N ILE A 117 30.01 -55.53 10.45
CA ILE A 117 28.81 -54.99 9.78
C ILE A 117 28.05 -56.12 9.11
N PHE A 118 26.74 -56.17 9.31
CA PHE A 118 25.83 -57.03 8.56
C PHE A 118 24.92 -56.17 7.70
N THR A 119 25.12 -56.22 6.38
CA THR A 119 24.21 -55.59 5.43
C THR A 119 23.10 -56.56 5.05
N THR A 120 21.87 -56.05 4.96
CA THR A 120 20.75 -56.85 4.42
C THR A 120 20.75 -56.74 2.89
N PRO A 121 20.24 -57.73 2.13
CA PRO A 121 20.23 -57.70 0.67
C PRO A 121 19.49 -56.49 0.06
N SER A 122 18.61 -55.84 0.81
CA SER A 122 17.96 -54.57 0.40
C SER A 122 18.90 -53.35 0.44
N SER A 123 20.07 -53.45 1.08
CA SER A 123 21.01 -52.36 1.33
C SER A 123 22.36 -52.50 0.58
N SER A 124 22.63 -53.67 -0.01
CA SER A 124 23.88 -53.97 -0.75
C SER A 124 23.84 -53.58 -2.24
N SER A 125 22.67 -53.22 -2.78
CA SER A 125 22.51 -52.80 -4.17
C SER A 125 23.02 -51.37 -4.47
N SER A 126 23.51 -50.64 -3.46
CA SER A 126 24.01 -49.26 -3.61
C SER A 126 25.49 -49.06 -3.24
N VAL A 127 26.21 -50.11 -2.81
CA VAL A 127 27.60 -50.00 -2.31
C VAL A 127 28.55 -50.92 -3.09
N ALA A 128 28.42 -50.93 -4.41
CA ALA A 128 29.38 -51.57 -5.32
C ALA A 128 30.20 -50.52 -6.07
N THR A 129 30.72 -49.49 -5.39
CA THR A 129 31.83 -48.68 -5.91
C THR A 129 32.55 -47.96 -4.77
N GLN A 130 33.88 -47.99 -4.83
CA GLN A 130 34.85 -47.23 -4.02
C GLN A 130 35.29 -47.89 -2.71
N ASN A 131 36.29 -48.76 -2.82
CA ASN A 131 37.58 -48.59 -2.15
C ASN A 131 38.55 -49.67 -2.66
N GLU A 132 39.16 -49.42 -3.82
CA GLU A 132 40.48 -49.95 -4.17
C GLU A 132 41.40 -48.74 -4.34
N GLY A 133 42.44 -48.66 -3.52
CA GLY A 133 43.39 -47.55 -3.55
C GLY A 133 44.18 -47.36 -2.27
N ASN A 134 44.93 -48.39 -1.87
CA ASN A 134 46.36 -48.29 -1.51
C ASN A 134 46.96 -49.70 -1.41
#